data_AF-A0A8D5ZN34-F1
#
_entry.id   AF-A0A8D5ZN34-F1
#
_cell.length_a   1.000
_cell.length_b   1.000
_cell.length_c   1.000
_cell.angle_alpha   90.00
_cell.angle_beta   90.00
_cell.angle_gamma   90.00
#
_symmetry.space_group_name_H-M   'P 1'
#
loop_
_entity.id
_entity.type
_entity.pdbx_description
1 polymer ?
#
loop_
_entity_poly.entity_id
_entity_poly.type
_entity_poly.pdbx_seq_one_letter_code
_entity_poly.pdbx_strand_id
1 'polypeptide(L)'
;MSLPQLIVSVPLFFVLFFGIGFILNMILKTTWFPVIAYTGLLIFFIVSKGGLMIVDMIIMFSGLAGAFVSGWAIKTLRVKGYRMF
;
A
#
# COMPACT_ATOMS: atom_id res chain seq x y z
N MET A 1 4.36 -16.72 -13.48
CA MET A 1 5.36 -16.38 -12.44
C MET A 1 5.89 -17.66 -11.84
N SER A 2 7.20 -17.72 -11.54
CA SER A 2 7.78 -18.84 -10.80
C SER A 2 7.44 -18.72 -9.31
N LEU A 3 7.34 -19.84 -8.61
CA LEU A 3 6.96 -19.88 -7.19
C LEU A 3 7.90 -19.05 -6.29
N PRO A 4 9.23 -19.02 -6.50
CA PRO A 4 10.13 -18.15 -5.74
C PRO A 4 9.83 -16.66 -5.93
N GLN A 5 9.48 -16.25 -7.16
CA GLN A 5 9.16 -14.85 -7.46
C GLN A 5 7.92 -14.37 -6.70
N LEU A 6 6.91 -15.22 -6.55
CA LEU A 6 5.69 -14.93 -5.80
C LEU A 6 5.98 -14.76 -4.29
N ILE A 7 6.84 -15.61 -3.74
CA ILE A 7 7.23 -15.53 -2.32
C ILE A 7 7.98 -14.23 -2.04
N VAL A 8 8.86 -13.78 -2.94
CA VAL A 8 9.62 -12.53 -2.76
C VAL A 8 8.76 -11.30 -3.02
N SER A 9 7.82 -11.36 -3.98
CA SER A 9 7.00 -10.20 -4.34
C SER A 9 6.07 -9.77 -3.21
N VAL A 10 5.51 -10.71 -2.43
CA VAL A 10 4.56 -10.37 -1.35
C VAL A 10 5.19 -9.47 -0.27
N PRO A 11 6.33 -9.81 0.36
CA PRO A 11 7.01 -8.91 1.28
C PRO A 11 7.50 -7.61 0.62
N LEU A 12 8.00 -7.70 -0.62
CA LEU A 12 8.55 -6.56 -1.34
C LEU A 12 7.47 -5.49 -1.57
N PHE A 13 6.32 -5.88 -2.13
CA PHE A 13 5.23 -4.95 -2.40
C PHE A 13 4.59 -4.42 -1.12
N PHE A 14 4.48 -5.26 -0.08
CA PHE A 14 4.04 -4.81 1.23
C PHE A 14 4.93 -3.68 1.78
N VAL A 15 6.25 -3.90 1.85
CA VAL A 15 7.20 -2.90 2.39
C VAL A 15 7.26 -1.65 1.51
N LEU A 16 7.20 -1.82 0.18
CA LEU A 16 7.23 -0.71 -0.77
C LEU A 16 6.02 0.22 -0.59
N PHE A 17 4.80 -0.31 -0.56
CA PHE A 17 3.60 0.52 -0.38
C PHE A 17 3.48 1.06 1.04
N PHE A 18 3.98 0.33 2.04
CA PHE A 18 4.14 0.86 3.38
C PHE A 18 5.06 2.09 3.40
N GLY A 19 6.26 1.99 2.81
CA GLY A 19 7.22 3.08 2.75
C GLY A 19 6.74 4.30 1.97
N ILE A 20 6.14 4.07 0.80
CA ILE A 20 5.54 5.15 -0.02
C ILE A 20 4.40 5.84 0.75
N GLY A 21 3.58 5.08 1.47
CA GLY A 21 2.51 5.65 2.30
C GLY A 21 3.03 6.58 3.38
N PHE A 22 4.14 6.22 4.03
CA PHE A 22 4.85 7.09 4.98
C PHE A 22 5.32 8.39 4.33
N ILE A 23 6.07 8.29 3.22
CA ILE A 23 6.62 9.45 2.51
C ILE A 23 5.49 10.38 2.02
N LEU A 24 4.45 9.83 1.40
CA LEU A 24 3.32 10.61 0.90
C LEU A 24 2.61 11.36 2.01
N ASN A 25 2.38 10.72 3.15
CA ASN A 25 1.75 11.38 4.29
C ASN A 25 2.63 12.48 4.89
N MET A 26 3.95 12.29 4.87
CA MET A 26 4.88 13.29 5.36
C MET A 26 4.91 14.56 4.47
N ILE A 27 4.73 14.41 3.14
CA ILE A 27 4.63 15.54 2.21
C ILE A 27 3.23 16.18 2.24
N LEU A 28 2.18 15.37 2.09
CA LEU A 28 0.79 15.83 1.90
C LEU A 28 0.05 16.09 3.21
N LYS A 29 0.72 15.90 4.36
CA LYS A 29 0.22 16.08 5.73
C LYS A 29 -1.15 15.43 6.03
N THR A 30 -1.58 14.45 5.22
CA THR A 30 -2.90 13.82 5.28
C THR A 30 -2.77 12.32 5.56
N THR A 31 -3.39 11.84 6.64
CA THR A 31 -3.28 10.44 7.13
C THR A 31 -3.75 9.39 6.14
N TRP A 32 -4.93 9.61 5.56
CA TRP A 32 -5.66 8.58 4.83
C TRP A 32 -5.47 8.68 3.32
N PHE A 33 -4.85 9.75 2.84
CA PHE A 33 -4.63 9.98 1.40
C PHE A 33 -3.88 8.82 0.72
N PRO A 34 -2.79 8.26 1.28
CA PRO A 34 -2.08 7.16 0.62
C PRO A 34 -2.93 5.90 0.47
N VAL A 35 -3.76 5.59 1.48
CA VAL A 35 -4.68 4.43 1.46
C VAL A 35 -5.76 4.62 0.40
N ILE A 36 -6.36 5.82 0.35
CA ILE A 36 -7.41 6.15 -0.62
C ILE A 36 -6.84 6.11 -2.03
N ALA A 37 -5.67 6.72 -2.25
CA ALA A 37 -4.99 6.73 -3.55
C ALA A 37 -4.67 5.32 -4.03
N TYR A 38 -4.12 4.47 -3.16
CA TYR A 38 -3.82 3.09 -3.51
C TYR A 38 -5.09 2.27 -3.81
N THR A 39 -6.14 2.42 -3.00
CA THR A 39 -7.42 1.74 -3.20
C THR A 39 -8.09 2.15 -4.52
N GLY A 40 -8.04 3.44 -4.87
CA GLY A 40 -8.56 3.94 -6.13
C GLY A 40 -7.84 3.36 -7.35
N LEU A 41 -6.50 3.28 -7.29
CA LEU A 41 -5.71 2.62 -8.33
C LEU A 41 -6.06 1.12 -8.43
N LEU A 42 -6.22 0.43 -7.31
CA LEU A 42 -6.57 -0.98 -7.26
C LEU A 42 -7.90 -1.25 -7.99
N ILE A 43 -8.94 -0.47 -7.67
CA ILE A 43 -10.26 -0.58 -8.34
C ILE A 43 -10.14 -0.30 -9.83
N PHE A 44 -9.41 0.75 -10.23
CA PHE A 44 -9.19 1.08 -11.63
C PHE A 44 -8.56 -0.09 -12.39
N PHE A 45 -7.53 -0.74 -11.84
CA PHE A 45 -6.89 -1.89 -12.47
C PHE A 45 -7.81 -3.11 -12.57
N ILE A 46 -8.63 -3.39 -11.55
CA ILE A 46 -9.60 -4.49 -11.58
C ILE A 46 -10.65 -4.28 -12.67
N VAL A 47 -11.18 -3.06 -12.78
CA VAL A 47 -12.25 -2.76 -13.74
C VAL A 47 -11.71 -2.69 -15.16
N SER A 48 -10.51 -2.15 -15.38
CA SER A 48 -9.93 -2.03 -16.71
C SER A 48 -9.31 -3.31 -17.26
N LYS A 49 -8.85 -4.25 -16.42
CA LYS A 49 -8.17 -5.48 -16.87
C LYS A 49 -9.05 -6.71 -16.63
N GLY A 50 -9.73 -7.18 -17.68
CA GLY A 50 -10.63 -8.35 -17.65
C GLY A 50 -9.95 -9.74 -17.57
N GLY A 51 -8.75 -9.84 -16.99
CA GLY A 51 -7.96 -11.08 -16.99
C GLY A 51 -6.88 -11.11 -15.92
N LEU A 52 -7.22 -10.70 -14.70
CA LEU A 52 -6.28 -10.74 -13.57
C LEU A 52 -6.04 -12.18 -13.13
N MET A 53 -4.79 -12.60 -13.11
CA MET A 53 -4.43 -13.88 -12.53
C MET A 53 -4.56 -13.80 -11.01
N ILE A 54 -4.78 -14.95 -10.37
CA ILE A 54 -4.83 -15.05 -8.89
C ILE A 54 -3.57 -14.44 -8.26
N VAL A 55 -2.42 -14.61 -8.91
CA VAL A 55 -1.14 -14.07 -8.46
C VAL A 55 -1.12 -12.54 -8.45
N ASP A 56 -1.69 -11.91 -9.47
CA ASP A 56 -1.75 -10.45 -9.56
C ASP A 56 -2.62 -9.89 -8.43
N MET A 57 -3.75 -10.55 -8.14
CA MET A 57 -4.60 -10.19 -7.01
C MET A 57 -3.86 -10.30 -5.68
N ILE A 58 -3.13 -11.39 -5.43
CA ILE A 58 -2.36 -11.58 -4.19
C ILE A 58 -1.36 -10.43 -3.99
N ILE A 59 -0.65 -10.04 -5.05
CA ILE A 59 0.32 -8.95 -5.00
C ILE A 59 -0.37 -7.61 -4.72
N MET A 60 -1.49 -7.33 -5.40
CA MET A 60 -2.28 -6.10 -5.19
C MET A 60 -2.85 -6.02 -3.76
N PHE A 61 -3.35 -7.12 -3.20
CA PHE A 61 -3.81 -7.14 -1.81
C PHE A 61 -2.66 -6.98 -0.80
N SER A 62 -1.47 -7.53 -1.08
CA SER A 62 -0.29 -7.30 -0.23
C SER A 62 0.10 -5.83 -0.16
N GLY A 63 0.01 -5.12 -1.29
CA GLY A 63 0.25 -3.68 -1.34
C GLY A 63 -0.83 -2.88 -0.60
N LEU A 64 -2.09 -3.32 -0.68
CA LEU A 64 -3.20 -2.70 0.06
C LEU A 64 -2.97 -2.81 1.57
N ALA A 65 -2.56 -3.99 2.03
CA ALA A 65 -2.20 -4.21 3.43
C ALA A 65 -1.06 -3.28 3.86
N GLY A 66 0.00 -3.15 3.05
CA GLY A 66 1.11 -2.23 3.32
C GLY A 66 0.66 -0.77 3.43
N ALA A 67 -0.16 -0.29 2.49
CA ALA A 67 -0.72 1.05 2.51
C ALA A 67 -1.61 1.28 3.74
N PHE A 68 -2.50 0.33 4.07
CA PHE A 68 -3.38 0.43 5.24
C PHE A 68 -2.60 0.47 6.56
N VAL A 69 -1.60 -0.40 6.72
CA VAL A 69 -0.70 -0.43 7.88
C VAL A 69 0.07 0.89 7.99
N SER A 70 0.48 1.49 6.87
CA SER A 70 1.11 2.82 6.91
C SER A 70 0.16 3.88 7.47
N GLY A 71 -1.10 3.92 7.00
CA GLY A 71 -2.10 4.88 7.49
C GLY A 71 -2.38 4.74 8.99
N TRP A 72 -2.46 3.50 9.48
CA TRP A 72 -2.62 3.23 10.91
C TRP A 72 -1.38 3.63 11.73
N ALA A 73 -0.18 3.30 11.25
CA ALA A 73 1.08 3.65 11.90
C ALA A 73 1.26 5.18 11.98
N ILE A 74 0.99 5.88 10.89
CA ILE A 74 0.98 7.35 10.83
C ILE A 74 -0.01 7.94 11.84
N LYS A 75 -1.25 7.44 11.89
CA LYS A 75 -2.27 7.93 12.83
C LYS A 75 -1.77 7.80 14.27
N THR A 76 -1.16 6.66 14.58
CA THR A 76 -0.54 6.39 15.89
C THR A 76 0.59 7.36 16.19
N LEU A 77 1.47 7.64 15.22
CA LEU A 77 2.59 8.59 15.38
C LEU A 77 2.10 10.03 15.61
N ARG A 78 1.02 10.46 14.92
CA ARG A 78 0.39 11.77 15.15
C ARG A 78 -0.15 11.90 16.57
N VAL A 79 -0.87 10.90 17.06
CA VAL A 79 -1.45 10.92 18.41
C VAL A 79 -0.36 10.93 19.48
N LYS A 80 0.78 10.29 19.21
CA LYS A 80 1.96 10.30 20.10
C LYS A 80 2.78 11.60 20.03
N GLY A 81 2.38 12.59 19.23
CA GLY A 81 3.07 13.88 19.14
C GLY A 81 4.40 13.82 18.39
N TYR A 82 4.67 12.76 17.62
CA TYR A 82 5.85 12.75 16.75
C TYR A 82 5.72 13.84 15.70
N ARG A 83 6.73 14.72 15.62
CA ARG A 83 6.87 15.63 14.48
C ARG A 83 7.16 14.78 13.25
N MET A 84 6.22 14.79 12.30
CA MET A 84 6.38 14.10 11.03
C MET A 84 7.13 14.93 9.97
N PHE A 85 7.63 16.11 10.37
CA PHE A 85 8.78 16.89 9.91
C PHE A 85 8.90 18.12 10.84
#